data_AF-A0A928RYZ2-F1
#
_entry.id   AF-A0A928RYZ2-F1
#
_cell.length_a   1.000
_cell.length_b   1.000
_cell.length_c   1.000
_cell.angle_alpha   90.00
_cell.angle_beta   90.00
_cell.angle_gamma   90.00
#
_symmetry.space_group_name_H-M   'P 1'
#
loop_
_entity.id
_entity.type
_entity.pdbx_description
1 polymer ?
#
loop_
_entity_poly.entity_id
_entity_poly.type
_entity_poly.pdbx_seq_one_letter_code
_entity_poly.pdbx_strand_id
1 'polypeptide(L)'
;MKNAFLALLLLAFTPSALSAVERQGEKEYQAFWCEKAGGRMEFVLPDRARVDCLTAEHAIEVDFAPKWAEAIGQSLYYAAMTGKKPGILLIMRDEKDGRYLERLLMASAGLGITVWTASPGDTGGRPVFQARE
;
A
#
# COMPACT_ATOMS: atom_id res chain seq x y z
N MET A 1 -33.11 49.44 -38.70
CA MET A 1 -32.66 48.19 -39.35
C MET A 1 -31.78 47.45 -38.37
N LYS A 2 -32.18 46.22 -38.04
CA LYS A 2 -31.39 45.22 -37.28
C LYS A 2 -30.04 45.04 -37.96
N ASN A 3 -28.97 44.79 -37.18
CA ASN A 3 -27.80 43.95 -37.49
C ASN A 3 -26.87 44.00 -36.26
N ALA A 4 -27.06 43.13 -35.27
CA ALA A 4 -26.58 41.74 -35.21
C ALA A 4 -25.09 41.64 -34.82
N PHE A 5 -24.90 41.27 -33.55
CA PHE A 5 -23.86 40.40 -33.01
C PHE A 5 -22.46 40.45 -33.65
N LEU A 6 -21.52 41.07 -32.93
CA LEU A 6 -20.11 40.68 -33.00
C LEU A 6 -19.66 40.19 -31.63
N ALA A 7 -20.19 39.04 -31.22
CA ALA A 7 -19.63 38.23 -30.14
C ALA A 7 -18.60 37.29 -30.79
N LEU A 8 -17.36 37.74 -30.96
CA LEU A 8 -16.29 36.90 -31.47
C LEU A 8 -15.68 36.12 -30.31
N LEU A 9 -15.81 34.80 -30.40
CA LEU A 9 -15.46 33.79 -29.41
C LEU A 9 -14.05 33.96 -28.83
N LEU A 10 -13.97 34.26 -27.53
CA LEU A 10 -12.88 33.74 -26.69
C LEU A 10 -13.12 32.24 -26.57
N LEU A 11 -12.44 31.45 -27.41
CA LEU A 11 -12.28 30.02 -27.14
C LEU A 11 -11.49 29.91 -25.83
N ALA A 12 -12.22 29.77 -24.73
CA ALA A 12 -11.64 29.34 -23.46
C ALA A 12 -11.10 27.93 -23.70
N PHE A 13 -9.80 27.82 -23.93
CA PHE A 13 -9.10 26.55 -23.85
C PHE A 13 -9.10 26.17 -22.37
N THR A 14 -10.21 25.62 -21.89
CA THR A 14 -10.27 25.04 -20.55
C THR A 14 -9.44 23.78 -20.62
N PRO A 15 -8.28 23.69 -19.95
CA PRO A 15 -7.63 22.41 -19.81
C PRO A 15 -8.61 21.51 -19.06
N SER A 16 -9.15 20.52 -19.76
CA SER A 16 -9.83 19.41 -19.11
C SER A 16 -8.78 18.79 -18.19
N ALA A 17 -8.88 19.06 -16.90
CA ALA A 17 -8.13 18.33 -15.89
C ALA A 17 -8.65 16.89 -15.93
N LEU A 18 -8.10 16.09 -16.84
CA LEU A 18 -8.21 14.65 -16.74
C LEU A 18 -7.40 14.30 -15.50
N SER A 19 -8.08 14.16 -14.36
CA SER A 19 -7.49 13.60 -13.15
C SER A 19 -7.03 12.19 -13.50
N ALA A 20 -5.77 12.06 -13.93
CA ALA A 20 -5.10 10.79 -13.95
C ALA A 20 -5.10 10.32 -12.49
N VAL A 21 -5.79 9.22 -12.21
CA VAL A 21 -5.65 8.54 -10.92
C VAL A 21 -4.18 8.18 -10.81
N GLU A 22 -3.44 8.92 -9.99
CA GLU A 22 -2.02 8.69 -9.79
C GLU A 22 -1.85 7.30 -9.19
N ARG A 23 -1.04 6.46 -9.85
CA ARG A 23 -0.74 5.13 -9.35
C ARG A 23 0.14 5.27 -8.11
N GLN A 24 -0.47 5.03 -6.96
CA GLN A 24 0.22 5.06 -5.67
C GLN A 24 1.37 4.05 -5.63
N GLY A 25 2.54 4.51 -5.24
CA GLY A 25 3.69 3.66 -4.99
C GLY A 25 3.59 2.92 -3.65
N GLU A 26 4.36 1.84 -3.50
CA GLU A 26 4.46 1.05 -2.26
C GLU A 26 4.76 1.91 -1.04
N LYS A 27 5.67 2.87 -1.19
CA LYS A 27 6.06 3.82 -0.15
C LYS A 27 4.90 4.66 0.38
N GLU A 28 3.90 4.97 -0.43
CA GLU A 28 2.71 5.69 0.03
C GLU A 28 1.83 4.80 0.92
N TYR A 29 1.59 3.55 0.50
CA TYR A 29 0.87 2.57 1.32
C TYR A 29 1.58 2.31 2.64
N GLN A 30 2.91 2.15 2.60
CA GLN A 30 3.76 2.00 3.77
C GLN A 30 3.60 3.19 4.72
N ALA A 31 3.68 4.42 4.20
CA ALA A 31 3.54 5.62 5.01
C ALA A 31 2.18 5.72 5.69
N PHE A 32 1.10 5.58 4.92
CA PHE A 32 -0.27 5.67 5.45
C PHE A 32 -0.55 4.60 6.49
N TRP A 33 -0.15 3.36 6.23
CA TRP A 33 -0.42 2.27 7.15
C TRP A 33 0.44 2.39 8.41
N CYS A 34 1.74 2.67 8.26
CA CYS A 34 2.64 2.72 9.40
C CYS A 34 2.31 3.88 10.35
N GLU A 35 1.94 5.04 9.82
CA GLU A 35 1.42 6.16 10.62
C GLU A 35 0.17 5.73 11.39
N LYS A 36 -0.81 5.12 10.72
CA LYS A 36 -2.06 4.65 11.34
C LYS A 36 -1.83 3.57 12.40
N ALA A 37 -0.81 2.73 12.22
CA ALA A 37 -0.41 1.70 13.16
C ALA A 37 0.43 2.24 14.33
N GLY A 38 0.76 3.54 14.36
CA GLY A 38 1.64 4.13 15.36
C GLY A 38 3.08 3.57 15.29
N GLY A 39 3.51 3.13 14.11
CA GLY A 39 4.81 2.52 13.88
C GLY A 39 5.89 3.52 13.46
N ARG A 40 7.13 3.03 13.45
CA ARG A 40 8.30 3.71 12.91
C ARG A 40 8.63 3.13 11.55
N MET A 41 8.59 3.97 10.51
CA MET A 41 8.97 3.56 9.16
C MET A 41 10.47 3.35 9.00
N GLU A 42 10.84 2.48 8.05
CA GLU A 42 12.22 2.28 7.57
C GLU A 42 13.22 2.04 8.73
N PHE A 43 12.86 1.18 9.68
CA PHE A 43 13.71 0.90 10.82
C PHE A 43 14.93 0.07 10.39
N VAL A 44 16.12 0.68 10.43
CA VAL A 44 17.37 0.06 10.00
C VAL A 44 17.89 -0.93 11.05
N LEU A 45 18.08 -2.18 10.63
CA LEU A 45 18.65 -3.26 11.41
C LEU A 45 20.19 -3.20 11.42
N PRO A 46 20.88 -3.92 12.33
CA PRO A 46 22.35 -3.90 12.42
C PRO A 46 23.09 -4.35 11.15
N ASP A 47 22.46 -5.21 10.35
CA ASP A 47 22.98 -5.70 9.06
C ASP A 47 22.66 -4.76 7.87
N ARG A 48 22.00 -3.63 8.15
CA ARG A 48 21.50 -2.62 7.21
C ARG A 48 20.26 -3.02 6.40
N ALA A 49 19.62 -4.16 6.70
CA ALA A 49 18.25 -4.39 6.27
C ALA A 49 17.30 -3.36 6.92
N ARG A 50 16.11 -3.18 6.34
CA ARG A 50 15.13 -2.21 6.85
C ARG A 50 13.79 -2.89 7.04
N VAL A 51 13.21 -2.70 8.22
CA VAL A 51 11.81 -3.05 8.47
C VAL A 51 10.94 -1.91 7.97
N ASP A 52 10.02 -2.18 7.07
CA ASP A 52 9.19 -1.14 6.45
C ASP A 52 8.36 -0.39 7.48
N CYS A 53 7.81 -1.13 8.46
CA CYS A 53 7.17 -0.54 9.61
C CYS A 53 7.42 -1.37 10.88
N LEU A 54 7.94 -0.73 11.93
CA LEU A 54 8.12 -1.33 13.24
C LEU A 54 7.12 -0.75 14.24
N THR A 55 6.23 -1.57 14.79
CA THR A 55 5.28 -1.17 15.84
C THR A 55 5.72 -1.66 17.21
N ALA A 56 4.91 -1.42 18.24
CA ALA A 56 5.14 -1.98 19.57
C ALA A 56 5.18 -3.52 19.56
N GLU A 57 4.37 -4.15 18.69
CA GLU A 57 4.13 -5.59 18.69
C GLU A 57 4.70 -6.32 17.47
N HIS A 58 4.80 -5.66 16.31
CA HIS A 58 5.10 -6.30 15.03
C HIS A 58 6.27 -5.64 14.31
N ALA A 59 6.97 -6.44 13.51
CA ALA A 59 7.88 -6.00 12.45
C ALA A 59 7.23 -6.37 11.11
N ILE A 60 6.89 -5.35 10.31
CA ILE A 60 6.02 -5.49 9.15
C ILE A 60 6.80 -5.24 7.86
N GLU A 61 6.65 -6.15 6.90
CA GLU A 61 6.95 -5.93 5.47
C GLU A 61 5.70 -5.39 4.76
N VAL A 62 5.88 -4.41 3.90
CA VAL A 62 4.82 -3.80 3.07
C VAL A 62 5.16 -4.04 1.61
N ASP A 63 4.34 -4.84 0.93
CA ASP A 63 4.70 -5.32 -0.41
C ASP A 63 3.51 -5.46 -1.34
N PHE A 64 3.72 -5.23 -2.64
CA PHE A 64 2.70 -5.54 -3.64
C PHE A 64 2.44 -7.04 -3.75
N ALA A 65 1.17 -7.42 -3.98
CA ALA A 65 0.71 -8.81 -3.98
C ALA A 65 1.57 -9.81 -4.76
N PRO A 66 2.13 -9.51 -5.95
CA PRO A 66 3.03 -10.44 -6.65
C PRO A 66 4.29 -10.85 -5.86
N LYS A 67 4.74 -10.03 -4.89
CA LYS A 67 5.89 -10.29 -4.01
C LYS A 67 5.55 -11.08 -2.74
N TRP A 68 4.34 -11.66 -2.66
CA TRP A 68 3.87 -12.43 -1.49
C TRP A 68 4.89 -13.41 -0.88
N ALA A 69 5.69 -14.10 -1.70
CA ALA A 69 6.66 -15.08 -1.23
C ALA A 69 7.89 -14.41 -0.58
N GLU A 70 8.33 -13.27 -1.11
CA GLU A 70 9.42 -12.47 -0.55
C GLU A 70 9.03 -11.91 0.81
N ALA A 71 7.79 -11.39 0.91
CA ALA A 71 7.25 -10.83 2.13
C ALA A 71 7.18 -11.82 3.31
N ILE A 72 6.99 -13.13 3.05
CA ILE A 72 7.09 -14.17 4.09
C ILE A 72 8.50 -14.19 4.68
N GLY A 73 9.52 -14.26 3.82
CA GLY A 73 10.92 -14.34 4.27
C GLY A 73 11.34 -13.09 5.04
N GLN A 74 11.02 -11.91 4.52
CA GLN A 74 11.37 -10.63 5.16
C GLN A 74 10.66 -10.45 6.49
N SER A 75 9.34 -10.64 6.56
CA SER A 75 8.60 -10.48 7.82
C SER A 75 9.11 -11.40 8.94
N LEU A 76 9.43 -12.67 8.62
CA LEU A 76 10.01 -13.62 9.58
C LEU A 76 11.41 -13.20 10.02
N TYR A 77 12.26 -12.77 9.08
CA TYR A 77 13.59 -12.30 9.39
C TYR A 77 13.55 -11.05 10.28
N TYR A 78 12.69 -10.09 9.97
CA TYR A 78 12.55 -8.85 10.74
C TYR A 78 12.01 -9.11 12.14
N ALA A 79 11.05 -10.02 12.28
CA ALA A 79 10.57 -10.49 13.57
C ALA A 79 11.72 -11.08 14.42
N ALA A 80 12.53 -11.95 13.83
CA ALA A 80 13.68 -12.55 14.51
C ALA A 80 14.72 -11.51 14.96
N MET A 81 15.00 -10.51 14.12
CA MET A 81 15.98 -9.46 14.41
C MET A 81 15.52 -8.43 15.44
N THR A 82 14.21 -8.26 15.63
CA THR A 82 13.62 -7.23 16.49
C THR A 82 12.97 -7.79 17.76
N GLY A 83 12.77 -9.11 17.83
CA GLY A 83 11.98 -9.75 18.88
C GLY A 83 10.48 -9.44 18.82
N LYS A 84 10.00 -8.94 17.67
CA LYS A 84 8.57 -8.65 17.42
C LYS A 84 7.88 -9.81 16.71
N LYS A 85 6.56 -9.73 16.59
CA LYS A 85 5.78 -10.65 15.77
C LYS A 85 5.94 -10.33 14.28
N PRO A 86 5.98 -11.33 13.39
CA PRO A 86 6.04 -11.08 11.95
C PRO A 86 4.70 -10.54 11.45
N GLY A 87 4.76 -9.51 10.61
CA GLY A 87 3.59 -8.90 9.97
C GLY A 87 3.81 -8.66 8.48
N ILE A 88 2.73 -8.75 7.70
CA ILE A 88 2.74 -8.41 6.26
C ILE A 88 1.55 -7.52 5.95
N LEU A 89 1.79 -6.38 5.31
CA LEU A 89 0.77 -5.61 4.60
C LEU A 89 0.85 -5.91 3.10
N LEU A 90 -0.08 -6.70 2.59
CA LEU A 90 -0.13 -7.07 1.17
C LEU A 90 -0.97 -6.04 0.38
N ILE A 91 -0.33 -5.31 -0.53
CA ILE A 91 -1.01 -4.31 -1.37
C ILE A 91 -1.62 -5.01 -2.60
N MET A 92 -2.95 -5.03 -2.65
CA MET A 92 -3.78 -5.61 -3.71
C MET A 92 -4.30 -4.50 -4.63
N ARG A 93 -3.96 -4.54 -5.91
CA ARG A 93 -4.34 -3.49 -6.89
C ARG A 93 -5.68 -3.76 -7.57
N ASP A 94 -5.99 -5.03 -7.80
CA ASP A 94 -7.22 -5.47 -8.44
C ASP A 94 -7.64 -6.86 -7.91
N GLU A 95 -8.82 -7.31 -8.32
CA GLU A 95 -9.38 -8.60 -7.88
C GLU A 95 -8.48 -9.80 -8.20
N LYS A 96 -7.67 -9.72 -9.26
CA LYS A 96 -6.80 -10.83 -9.67
C LYS A 96 -5.68 -11.05 -8.67
N ASP A 97 -5.32 -10.03 -7.89
CA ASP A 97 -4.31 -10.16 -6.82
C ASP A 97 -4.79 -11.07 -5.68
N GLY A 98 -6.09 -11.42 -5.60
CA GLY A 98 -6.64 -12.38 -4.63
C GLY A 98 -5.91 -13.72 -4.62
N ARG A 99 -5.47 -14.21 -5.79
CA ARG A 99 -4.68 -15.46 -5.89
C ARG A 99 -3.37 -15.43 -5.11
N TYR A 100 -2.78 -14.24 -4.92
CA TYR A 100 -1.53 -14.09 -4.17
C TYR A 100 -1.79 -14.05 -2.67
N LEU A 101 -2.90 -13.45 -2.25
CA LEU A 101 -3.34 -13.53 -0.86
C LEU A 101 -3.62 -14.98 -0.46
N GLU A 102 -4.30 -15.75 -1.30
CA GLU A 102 -4.55 -17.19 -1.04
C GLU A 102 -3.23 -17.97 -0.89
N ARG A 103 -2.25 -17.73 -1.77
CA ARG A 103 -0.92 -18.35 -1.68
C ARG A 103 -0.18 -17.94 -0.42
N LEU A 104 -0.24 -16.65 -0.07
CA LEU A 104 0.36 -16.11 1.15
C LEU A 104 -0.19 -16.84 2.37
N LEU A 105 -1.52 -16.84 2.55
CA LEU A 105 -2.17 -17.47 3.70
C LEU A 105 -1.89 -18.97 3.79
N MET A 106 -1.88 -19.67 2.64
CA MET A 106 -1.55 -21.09 2.59
C MET A 106 -0.09 -21.36 3.00
N ALA A 107 0.86 -20.58 2.48
CA ALA A 107 2.28 -20.78 2.73
C ALA A 107 2.74 -20.27 4.11
N SER A 108 2.04 -19.29 4.68
CA SER A 108 2.33 -18.73 6.00
C SER A 108 1.59 -19.45 7.13
N ALA A 109 0.79 -20.47 6.83
CA ALA A 109 0.03 -21.22 7.82
C ALA A 109 0.95 -21.78 8.91
N GLY A 110 0.64 -21.48 10.17
CA GLY A 110 1.42 -21.92 11.34
C GLY A 110 2.70 -21.11 11.61
N LEU A 111 3.03 -20.10 10.80
CA LEU A 111 4.22 -19.26 11.01
C LEU A 111 3.98 -18.06 11.94
N GLY A 112 2.74 -17.87 12.43
CA GLY A 112 2.38 -16.77 13.33
C GLY A 112 2.42 -15.38 12.66
N ILE A 113 2.43 -15.31 11.34
CA ILE A 113 2.43 -14.06 10.57
C ILE A 113 1.04 -13.44 10.63
N THR A 114 0.95 -12.19 11.08
CA THR A 114 -0.28 -11.40 10.97
C THR A 114 -0.36 -10.75 9.60
N VAL A 115 -1.45 -10.95 8.87
CA VAL A 115 -1.61 -10.43 7.50
C VAL A 115 -2.67 -9.33 7.47
N TRP A 116 -2.31 -8.20 6.86
CA TRP A 116 -3.23 -7.15 6.45
C TRP A 116 -3.21 -7.03 4.94
N THR A 117 -4.29 -6.46 4.40
CA THR A 117 -4.38 -6.10 2.98
C THR A 117 -4.61 -4.61 2.83
N ALA A 118 -4.01 -4.02 1.80
CA ALA A 118 -4.28 -2.66 1.37
C ALA A 118 -4.82 -2.67 -0.06
N SER A 119 -5.75 -1.77 -0.38
CA SER A 119 -6.25 -1.57 -1.74
C SER A 119 -6.42 -0.09 -2.07
N PRO A 120 -6.38 0.30 -3.35
CA PRO A 120 -6.69 1.67 -3.76
C PRO A 120 -8.05 2.11 -3.22
N GLY A 121 -8.16 3.35 -2.75
CA GLY A 121 -9.42 3.92 -2.28
C GLY A 121 -10.30 4.44 -3.43
N ASP A 122 -11.62 4.42 -3.22
CA ASP A 122 -12.62 4.64 -4.28
C ASP A 122 -12.66 6.08 -4.82
N THR A 123 -12.30 7.09 -4.02
CA THR A 123 -12.14 8.50 -4.45
C THR A 123 -11.37 9.30 -3.39
N GLY A 124 -10.25 9.93 -3.77
CA GLY A 124 -9.46 10.81 -2.87
C GLY A 124 -8.13 10.23 -2.35
N GLY A 125 -7.67 9.09 -2.89
CA GLY A 125 -6.27 8.66 -2.76
C GLY A 125 -5.85 8.16 -1.39
N ARG A 126 -6.77 7.70 -0.52
CA ARG A 126 -6.38 7.04 0.74
C ARG A 126 -6.59 5.53 0.63
N PRO A 127 -5.58 4.70 0.93
CA PRO A 127 -5.73 3.25 0.93
C PRO A 127 -6.79 2.75 1.91
N VAL A 128 -7.48 1.69 1.51
CA VAL A 128 -8.37 0.92 2.40
C VAL A 128 -7.57 -0.23 3.00
N PHE A 129 -7.64 -0.40 4.32
CA PHE A 129 -6.91 -1.44 5.04
C PHE A 129 -7.85 -2.44 5.71
N GLN A 130 -7.53 -3.73 5.60
CA GLN A 130 -8.32 -4.81 6.22
C GLN A 130 -7.38 -5.84 6.86
N ALA A 131 -7.67 -6.25 8.09
CA ALA A 131 -7.00 -7.38 8.72
C ALA A 131 -7.52 -8.70 8.13
N ARG A 132 -6.64 -9.71 8.08
CA ARG A 132 -6.96 -11.09 7.69
C ARG A 132 -6.61 -11.99 8.87
N GLU A 133 -7.59 -12.79 9.29
CA GLU A 133 -7.43 -13.81 10.32
C GLU A 133 -6.89 -15.12 9.72
#